data_AF-A0A7V1BW86-F1
#
_entry.id   AF-A0A7V1BW86-F1
#
_cell.length_a   1.000
_cell.length_b   1.000
_cell.length_c   1.000
_cell.angle_alpha   90.00
_cell.angle_beta   90.00
_cell.angle_gamma   90.00
#
_symmetry.space_group_name_H-M   'P 1'
#
loop_
_entity.id
_entity.type
_entity.pdbx_description
1 polymer ?
#
loop_
_entity_poly.entity_id
_entity_poly.type
_entity_poly.pdbx_seq_one_letter_code
_entity_poly.pdbx_strand_id
1 'polypeptide(L)' 'RVWERGAGETMACGTGASAAVVAANLLGLTDRKVSVRLAGGRMLIEWSAKDNHVYMTGPAQNVFEGTVEI' A
#
# COMPACT_ATOMS: atom_id res chain seq x y z
N ARG A 1 -2.37 7.01 7.39
CA ARG A 1 -3.45 7.71 6.64
C ARG A 1 -2.84 8.24 5.36
N VAL A 2 -3.64 8.51 4.34
CA VAL A 2 -3.19 8.98 3.02
C VAL A 2 -4.22 9.93 2.44
N TRP A 3 -3.75 10.98 1.76
CA TRP A 3 -4.57 11.84 0.93
C TRP A 3 -4.13 11.65 -0.51
N GLU A 4 -4.94 10.96 -1.30
CA GLU A 4 -4.65 10.62 -2.69
C GLU A 4 -4.98 11.77 -3.63
N ARG A 5 -4.09 12.00 -4.60
CA ARG A 5 -4.27 13.02 -5.64
C ARG A 5 -5.52 12.71 -6.45
N GLY A 6 -6.52 13.61 -6.39
CA GLY A 6 -7.77 13.48 -7.14
C GLY A 6 -8.80 12.53 -6.51
N ALA A 7 -8.51 11.90 -5.37
CA ALA A 7 -9.43 10.98 -4.67
C ALA A 7 -9.65 11.32 -3.19
N GLY A 8 -8.85 12.21 -2.60
CA GLY A 8 -9.00 12.62 -1.21
C GLY A 8 -8.49 11.56 -0.24
N GLU A 9 -9.02 11.53 0.99
CA GLU A 9 -8.69 10.48 1.93
C GLU A 9 -9.41 9.17 1.59
N THR A 10 -8.62 8.12 1.33
CA THR A 10 -9.13 6.77 1.04
C THR A 10 -8.85 5.82 2.20
N MET A 11 -9.57 4.68 2.25
CA MET A 11 -9.39 3.68 3.30
C MET A 11 -8.00 3.01 3.23
N ALA A 12 -7.46 2.82 2.03
CA ALA A 12 -6.13 2.26 1.80
C ALA A 12 -5.59 2.71 0.44
N CYS A 13 -4.29 2.95 0.38
CA CYS A 13 -3.55 3.23 -0.86
C CYS A 13 -2.32 2.33 -0.90
N GLY A 14 -2.30 1.35 -1.80
CA GLY A 14 -1.19 0.38 -1.88
C GLY A 14 0.13 1.03 -2.31
N THR A 15 0.11 1.86 -3.35
CA THR A 15 1.28 2.59 -3.83
C THR A 15 1.80 3.59 -2.79
N GLY A 16 0.90 4.27 -2.07
CA GLY A 16 1.25 5.16 -0.97
C GLY A 16 1.91 4.42 0.20
N ALA A 17 1.41 3.23 0.57
CA ALA A 17 2.03 2.39 1.60
C ALA A 17 3.44 1.93 1.19
N SER A 18 3.61 1.47 -0.05
CA SER A 18 4.90 1.09 -0.63
C SER A 18 5.90 2.24 -0.58
N ALA A 19 5.51 3.43 -1.06
CA ALA A 19 6.35 4.61 -1.05
C ALA A 19 6.75 5.05 0.37
N ALA A 20 5.81 5.00 1.32
CA ALA A 20 6.07 5.36 2.70
C ALA A 20 7.09 4.43 3.38
N VAL A 21 7.04 3.11 3.12
CA VAL A 21 8.01 2.15 3.67
C VAL A 21 9.40 2.36 3.07
N VAL A 22 9.51 2.60 1.77
CA VAL A 22 10.80 2.94 1.14
C VAL A 22 11.39 4.22 1.76
N ALA A 23 10.58 5.28 1.88
CA ALA A 23 11.02 6.54 2.49
C ALA A 23 11.44 6.35 3.96
N ALA A 24 10.65 5.63 4.75
CA ALA A 24 10.96 5.37 6.16
C ALA A 24 12.26 4.54 6.32
N ASN A 25 12.49 3.56 5.45
CA ASN A 25 13.73 2.79 5.47
C ASN A 25 14.94 3.64 5.07
N LEU A 26 14.82 4.49 4.05
CA LEU A 26 15.89 5.44 3.67
C LEU A 26 16.24 6.42 4.79
N LEU A 27 15.27 6.76 5.64
CA LEU A 27 15.45 7.59 6.83
C LEU A 27 15.92 6.80 8.06
N GLY A 28 16.12 5.48 7.96
CA GLY A 28 16.53 4.63 9.08
C GLY A 28 15.46 4.43 10.15
N LEU A 29 14.19 4.70 9.84
CA LEU A 29 13.07 4.64 10.79
C LEU A 29 12.43 3.25 10.87
N THR A 30 12.59 2.44 9.84
CA THR A 30 12.03 1.08 9.77
C THR A 30 12.94 0.14 9.00
N ASP A 31 12.75 -1.17 9.23
CA ASP A 31 13.31 -2.20 8.36
C ASP A 31 12.70 -2.17 6.96
N ARG A 32 13.24 -2.99 6.06
CA ARG A 32 12.74 -3.18 4.68
C ARG A 32 11.43 -3.97 4.61
N LYS A 33 11.07 -4.72 5.66
CA LYS A 33 9.86 -5.55 5.72
C LYS A 33 8.99 -5.12 6.90
N VAL A 34 7.83 -4.53 6.60
CA VAL A 34 7.00 -3.82 7.59
C VAL A 34 5.52 -4.11 7.39
N SER A 35 4.78 -4.27 8.50
CA SER A 35 3.32 -4.27 8.47
C SER A 35 2.80 -2.84 8.60
N VAL A 36 2.21 -2.32 7.53
CA VAL A 36 1.62 -0.98 7.47
C VAL A 36 0.17 -1.04 7.93
N ARG A 37 -0.20 -0.18 8.88
CA ARG A 37 -1.60 0.02 9.31
C ARG A 37 -2.22 1.19 8.55
N LEU A 38 -3.26 0.90 7.79
CA LEU A 38 -4.09 1.84 7.04
C LEU A 38 -5.49 1.90 7.69
N ALA A 39 -6.34 2.83 7.25
CA ALA A 39 -7.69 2.95 7.82
C ALA A 39 -8.56 1.71 7.51
N GLY A 40 -8.37 1.12 6.32
CA GLY A 40 -9.09 -0.08 5.86
C GLY A 40 -8.45 -1.42 6.24
N GLY A 41 -7.33 -1.43 6.96
CA GLY A 41 -6.72 -2.68 7.41
C GLY A 41 -5.19 -2.67 7.46
N ARG A 42 -4.61 -3.87 7.36
CA ARG A 42 -3.16 -4.10 7.42
C ARG A 42 -2.66 -4.63 6.08
N MET A 43 -1.44 -4.23 5.75
CA MET A 43 -0.74 -4.67 4.54
C MET A 43 0.71 -4.95 4.89
N LEU A 44 1.28 -6.00 4.32
CA LEU A 44 2.70 -6.30 4.43
C LEU A 44 3.42 -5.70 3.22
N ILE A 45 4.44 -4.88 3.48
CA ILE A 45 5.33 -4.34 2.45
C ILE A 45 6.73 -4.90 2.69
N GLU A 46 7.38 -5.33 1.62
CA GLU A 46 8.78 -5.76 1.63
C GLU A 46 9.54 -5.09 0.47
N TRP A 47 10.50 -4.22 0.78
CA TRP A 47 11.45 -3.68 -0.18
C TRP A 47 12.70 -4.56 -0.24
N SER A 48 12.65 -5.55 -1.12
CA SER A 48 13.67 -6.59 -1.25
C SER A 48 15.03 -6.01 -1.64
N ALA A 49 16.05 -6.33 -0.84
CA ALA A 49 17.43 -5.99 -1.16
C ALA A 49 18.04 -6.88 -2.25
N LYS A 50 17.38 -7.99 -2.61
CA LYS A 50 17.90 -8.97 -3.58
C LYS A 50 17.74 -8.49 -5.02
N ASP A 51 16.65 -7.78 -5.30
CA ASP A 51 16.22 -7.39 -6.65
C ASP A 51 15.73 -5.94 -6.71
N ASN A 52 15.81 -5.20 -5.60
CA ASN A 52 15.34 -3.82 -5.47
C ASN A 52 13.84 -3.64 -5.78
N HIS A 53 13.02 -4.71 -5.74
CA HIS A 53 11.58 -4.64 -5.94
C HIS A 53 10.83 -4.38 -4.62
N VAL A 54 9.67 -3.75 -4.73
CA VAL A 54 8.73 -3.57 -3.61
C VAL A 54 7.58 -4.56 -3.78
N TYR A 55 7.52 -5.52 -2.86
CA TYR A 55 6.44 -6.49 -2.76
C TYR A 55 5.38 -6.00 -1.79
N MET A 56 4.12 -6.18 -2.17
CA MET A 56 2.96 -5.78 -1.40
C MET A 56 2.02 -6.98 -1.25
N THR A 57 1.64 -7.31 -0.02
CA THR A 57 0.73 -8.42 0.28
C THR A 57 -0.43 -7.92 1.15
N GLY A 58 -1.64 -8.15 0.67
CA GLY A 58 -2.89 -7.82 1.33
C GLY A 58 -4.06 -8.55 0.70
N PRO A 59 -5.24 -8.55 1.33
CA PRO A 59 -6.42 -9.21 0.81
C PRO A 59 -7.03 -8.45 -0.38
N ALA A 60 -7.77 -9.18 -1.21
CA ALA A 60 -8.68 -8.64 -2.22
C ALA A 60 -9.98 -9.45 -2.20
N GLN A 61 -11.13 -8.80 -2.36
CA GLN A 61 -12.43 -9.44 -2.31
C GLN A 61 -13.30 -8.95 -3.46
N ASN A 62 -13.86 -9.88 -4.24
CA ASN A 62 -14.90 -9.55 -5.21
C ASN A 62 -16.20 -9.26 -4.45
N VAL A 63 -16.83 -8.13 -4.77
CA VAL A 63 -18.09 -7.68 -4.14
C VAL A 63 -19.29 -8.00 -5.04
N PHE A 64 -19.24 -7.65 -6.32
CA PHE A 64 -20.30 -7.88 -7.29
C PHE A 64 -19.78 -7.80 -8.74
N GLU A 65 -20.60 -8.25 -9.68
CA GLU A 65 -20.41 -8.09 -11.13
C GLU A 65 -21.63 -7.35 -11.73
N GLY A 66 -21.44 -6.58 -12.81
CA GLY A 66 -22.51 -5.78 -13.41
C GLY A 66 -22.21 -5.26 -14.81
N THR A 67 -23.20 -4.62 -15.44
CA THR A 67 -23.12 -4.03 -16.80
C THR A 67 -23.64 -2.59 -16.76
N VAL A 68 -23.01 -1.69 -17.51
CA VAL A 68 -23.39 -0.26 -17.61
C VAL A 68 -23.33 0.21 -19.06
N GLU A 69 -24.28 1.03 -19.48
CA GLU A 69 -24.21 1.79 -20.74
C GLU A 69 -23.48 3.11 -20.48
N ILE A 70 -22.51 3.44 -21.34
CA ILE A 70 -21.65 4.63 -21.22
C ILE A 70 -22.11 5.69 -22.21
#